data_AF-A0A7X7BQV8-F1
#
_entry.id   AF-A0A7X7BQV8-F1
#
_cell.length_a   1.000
_cell.length_b   1.000
_cell.length_c   1.000
_cell.angle_alpha   90.00
_cell.angle_beta   90.00
_cell.angle_gamma   90.00
#
_symmetry.space_group_name_H-M   'P 1'
#
loop_
_entity.id
_entity.type
_entity.pdbx_description
1 polymer ?
#
loop_
_entity_poly.entity_id
_entity_poly.type
_entity_poly.pdbx_seq_one_letter_code
_entity_poly.pdbx_strand_id
1 'polypeptide(L)'
;MNIPTQFTDYSHYQNTIIKHSRRLVGYFNYGTDSQRMDFGSLQHRNKNGFADCSSLVWLVMKQAGYNVGQTAFSTPEMENDAKNAHQYFRQIHAKNVKPGDIVIVNVGTGYGPNGHTAIIDGSYHGRKTQIIEIGGIDPMGSVHRSTIAQSFQSLLKEGRITYARPTK
;
A
#
# COMPACT_ATOMS: atom_id res chain seq x y z
N MET A 1 -22.18 11.29 -12.41
CA MET A 1 -21.65 10.42 -13.48
C MET A 1 -20.27 9.92 -13.06
N ASN A 2 -20.15 8.65 -12.67
CA ASN A 2 -18.85 8.03 -12.45
C ASN A 2 -18.25 7.69 -13.82
N ILE A 3 -17.28 8.47 -14.27
CA ILE A 3 -16.45 8.07 -15.42
C ILE A 3 -15.69 6.81 -14.96
N PRO A 4 -15.79 5.67 -15.66
CA PRO A 4 -14.97 4.51 -15.35
C PRO A 4 -13.51 4.97 -15.38
N THR A 5 -12.81 4.88 -14.24
CA THR A 5 -11.39 5.20 -14.22
C THR A 5 -10.69 4.13 -15.04
N GLN A 6 -10.39 4.43 -16.31
CA GLN A 6 -9.64 3.52 -17.16
C GLN A 6 -8.20 3.49 -16.63
N PHE A 7 -7.86 2.42 -15.92
CA PHE A 7 -6.49 2.20 -15.47
C PHE A 7 -5.60 1.91 -16.68
N THR A 8 -4.49 2.64 -16.77
CA THR A 8 -3.43 2.38 -17.73
C THR A 8 -2.81 1.02 -17.44
N ASP A 9 -2.58 0.23 -18.50
CA ASP A 9 -1.88 -1.05 -18.36
C ASP A 9 -0.38 -0.83 -18.15
N TYR A 10 0.07 -1.16 -16.94
CA TYR A 10 1.46 -1.09 -16.52
C TYR A 10 2.06 -2.49 -16.32
N SER A 11 1.45 -3.54 -16.89
CA SER A 11 1.86 -4.95 -16.79
C SER A 11 3.33 -5.20 -17.17
N HIS A 12 3.90 -4.36 -18.04
CA HIS A 12 5.28 -4.46 -18.49
C HIS A 12 6.33 -4.27 -17.37
N TYR A 13 6.01 -3.59 -16.27
CA TYR A 13 6.96 -3.41 -15.16
C TYR A 13 7.28 -4.74 -14.45
N GLN A 14 8.57 -5.03 -14.32
CA GLN A 14 9.07 -6.32 -13.82
C GLN A 14 9.36 -6.36 -12.30
N ASN A 15 9.12 -5.25 -11.57
CA ASN A 15 9.33 -5.17 -10.12
C ASN A 15 8.53 -6.26 -9.38
N THR A 16 9.19 -7.01 -8.50
CA THR A 16 8.58 -8.13 -7.75
C THR A 16 7.46 -7.68 -6.82
N ILE A 17 7.61 -6.53 -6.13
CA ILE A 17 6.55 -5.94 -5.30
C ILE A 17 5.26 -5.79 -6.12
N ILE A 18 5.38 -5.29 -7.35
CA ILE A 18 4.22 -5.05 -8.23
C ILE A 18 3.64 -6.33 -8.80
N LYS A 19 4.47 -7.32 -9.14
CA LYS A 19 3.99 -8.63 -9.56
C LYS A 19 3.16 -9.29 -8.46
N HIS A 20 3.59 -9.20 -7.21
CA HIS A 20 2.87 -9.78 -6.08
C HIS A 20 1.60 -8.98 -5.74
N SER A 21 1.68 -7.65 -5.68
CA SER A 21 0.51 -6.82 -5.36
C SER A 21 -0.62 -6.98 -6.38
N ARG A 22 -0.31 -7.03 -7.69
CA ARG A 22 -1.31 -7.23 -8.75
C ARG A 22 -2.02 -8.57 -8.67
N ARG A 23 -1.34 -9.64 -8.25
CA ARG A 23 -1.95 -10.97 -8.06
C ARG A 23 -2.93 -11.01 -6.90
N LEU A 24 -2.83 -10.07 -5.97
CA LEU A 24 -3.72 -9.94 -4.82
C LEU A 24 -4.95 -9.07 -5.13
N VAL A 25 -5.07 -8.44 -6.30
CA VAL A 25 -6.30 -7.71 -6.65
C VAL A 25 -7.51 -8.65 -6.58
N GLY A 26 -8.54 -8.25 -5.84
CA GLY A 26 -9.72 -9.06 -5.54
C GLY A 26 -9.55 -10.05 -4.40
N TYR A 27 -8.43 -10.03 -3.67
CA TYR A 27 -8.21 -10.79 -2.45
C TYR A 27 -8.50 -9.93 -1.22
N PHE A 28 -8.85 -10.65 -0.16
CA PHE A 28 -9.05 -10.19 1.20
C PHE A 28 -10.26 -9.27 1.38
N ASN A 29 -10.74 -9.22 2.60
CA ASN A 29 -11.62 -8.19 3.12
C ASN A 29 -10.76 -7.22 3.95
N TYR A 30 -11.20 -5.97 4.07
CA TYR A 30 -10.53 -5.06 5.00
C TYR A 30 -10.79 -5.49 6.44
N GLY A 31 -9.75 -5.63 7.25
CA GLY A 31 -9.85 -6.05 8.65
C GLY A 31 -8.72 -5.49 9.50
N THR A 32 -9.05 -5.04 10.72
CA THR A 32 -8.11 -4.43 11.67
C THR A 32 -7.77 -5.38 12.82
N ASP A 33 -6.90 -4.95 13.73
CA ASP A 33 -6.60 -5.65 14.99
C ASP A 33 -6.20 -7.12 14.78
N SER A 34 -6.93 -8.07 15.36
CA SER A 34 -6.63 -9.50 15.24
C SER A 34 -6.81 -10.06 13.83
N GLN A 35 -7.59 -9.38 12.97
CA GLN A 35 -7.86 -9.83 11.60
C GLN A 35 -6.80 -9.37 10.60
N ARG A 36 -6.02 -8.33 10.91
CA ARG A 36 -5.12 -7.66 9.94
C ARG A 36 -4.04 -8.57 9.33
N MET A 37 -3.82 -9.76 9.88
CA MET A 37 -2.86 -10.75 9.35
C MET A 37 -3.50 -12.08 8.96
N ASP A 38 -4.82 -12.17 8.86
CA ASP A 38 -5.55 -13.38 8.45
C ASP A 38 -5.50 -13.60 6.93
N PHE A 39 -4.29 -13.69 6.39
CA PHE A 39 -4.05 -13.82 4.95
C PHE A 39 -4.06 -15.27 4.45
N GLY A 40 -4.17 -16.26 5.35
CA GLY A 40 -3.69 -17.63 5.13
C GLY A 40 -2.15 -17.74 5.13
N SER A 41 -1.58 -18.66 4.35
CA SER A 41 -0.12 -18.92 4.27
C SER A 41 0.54 -18.30 3.03
N LEU A 42 1.87 -18.08 3.04
CA LEU A 42 2.61 -17.44 1.93
C LEU A 42 2.41 -18.16 0.60
N GLN A 43 2.25 -19.47 0.67
CA GLN A 43 2.04 -20.38 -0.45
C GLN A 43 0.54 -20.49 -0.82
N HIS A 44 -0.35 -20.48 0.18
CA HIS A 44 -1.80 -20.63 0.00
C HIS A 44 -2.54 -19.48 0.67
N ARG A 45 -2.81 -18.44 -0.11
CA ARG A 45 -3.50 -17.22 0.33
C ARG A 45 -5.01 -17.48 0.42
N ASN A 46 -5.63 -17.04 1.51
CA ASN A 46 -7.07 -17.09 1.65
C ASN A 46 -7.68 -15.89 0.92
N LYS A 47 -8.34 -16.10 -0.23
CA LYS A 47 -8.99 -15.03 -0.98
C LYS A 47 -10.03 -14.26 -0.16
N ASN A 48 -10.66 -14.93 0.81
CA ASN A 48 -11.67 -14.34 1.70
C ASN A 48 -11.10 -13.99 3.08
N GLY A 49 -9.77 -14.02 3.23
CA GLY A 49 -9.09 -13.62 4.46
C GLY A 49 -9.18 -12.12 4.72
N PHE A 50 -8.36 -11.61 5.64
CA PHE A 50 -8.38 -10.22 6.03
C PHE A 50 -7.01 -9.57 5.97
N ALA A 51 -7.01 -8.27 5.67
CA ALA A 51 -5.85 -7.42 5.58
C ALA A 51 -6.22 -5.97 5.93
N ASP A 52 -5.30 -5.22 6.53
CA ASP A 52 -5.31 -3.76 6.44
C ASP A 52 -4.27 -3.24 5.43
N CYS A 53 -4.27 -1.93 5.21
CA CYS A 53 -3.41 -1.26 4.23
C CYS A 53 -1.91 -1.51 4.44
N SER A 54 -1.43 -1.40 5.68
CA SER A 54 -0.01 -1.60 6.03
C SER A 54 0.40 -3.07 6.04
N SER A 55 -0.52 -3.95 6.43
CA SER A 55 -0.35 -5.39 6.44
C SER A 55 -0.28 -5.98 5.02
N LEU A 56 -0.98 -5.38 4.05
CA LEU A 56 -0.84 -5.67 2.63
C LEU A 56 0.56 -5.36 2.12
N VAL A 57 1.11 -4.19 2.48
CA VAL A 57 2.48 -3.80 2.11
C VAL A 57 3.49 -4.80 2.69
N TRP A 58 3.35 -5.13 3.98
CA TRP A 58 4.18 -6.14 4.64
C TRP A 58 4.12 -7.49 3.91
N LEU A 59 2.92 -7.98 3.59
CA LEU A 59 2.73 -9.26 2.92
C LEU A 59 3.40 -9.27 1.54
N VAL A 60 3.18 -8.22 0.75
CA VAL A 60 3.77 -8.10 -0.59
C VAL A 60 5.30 -8.04 -0.51
N MET A 61 5.86 -7.29 0.44
CA MET A 61 7.30 -7.26 0.68
C MET A 61 7.84 -8.62 1.09
N LYS A 62 7.17 -9.32 2.00
CA LYS A 62 7.55 -10.67 2.44
C LYS A 62 7.57 -11.65 1.26
N GLN A 63 6.53 -11.62 0.40
CA GLN A 63 6.46 -12.46 -0.80
C GLN A 63 7.53 -12.11 -1.84
N ALA A 64 7.89 -10.83 -1.95
CA ALA A 64 8.95 -10.36 -2.83
C ALA A 64 10.37 -10.63 -2.28
N GLY A 65 10.49 -11.29 -1.12
CA GLY A 65 11.77 -11.71 -0.52
C GLY A 65 12.47 -10.64 0.32
N TYR A 66 11.74 -9.63 0.79
CA TYR A 66 12.28 -8.60 1.69
C TYR A 66 12.31 -9.09 3.14
N ASN A 67 13.32 -8.67 3.90
CA ASN A 67 13.48 -9.04 5.30
C ASN A 67 12.62 -8.17 6.23
N VAL A 68 11.32 -8.43 6.29
CA VAL A 68 10.32 -7.60 7.02
C VAL A 68 9.84 -8.20 8.35
N GLY A 69 10.59 -9.14 8.94
CA GLY A 69 10.18 -9.80 10.19
C GLY A 69 8.96 -10.71 10.04
N GLN A 70 8.29 -11.01 11.16
CA GLN A 70 7.10 -11.89 11.22
C GLN A 70 5.79 -11.15 11.48
N THR A 71 5.86 -9.89 11.93
CA THR A 71 4.70 -9.08 12.29
C THR A 71 4.48 -8.00 11.24
N ALA A 72 3.22 -7.78 10.85
CA ALA A 72 2.85 -6.71 9.94
C ALA A 72 3.17 -5.33 10.51
N PHE A 73 3.67 -4.44 9.66
CA PHE A 73 3.92 -3.03 10.00
C PHE A 73 2.66 -2.32 10.48
N SER A 74 2.79 -1.24 11.22
CA SER A 74 1.78 -0.18 11.27
C SER A 74 2.12 0.96 10.31
N THR A 75 1.13 1.68 9.78
CA THR A 75 1.34 2.85 8.91
C THR A 75 2.29 3.91 9.50
N PRO A 76 2.21 4.29 10.79
CA PRO A 76 3.16 5.23 11.37
C PRO A 76 4.57 4.66 11.53
N GLU A 77 4.73 3.36 11.82
CA GLU A 77 6.04 2.71 11.80
C GLU A 77 6.69 2.79 10.42
N MET A 78 5.92 2.59 9.35
CA MET A 78 6.44 2.70 7.98
C MET A 78 6.94 4.12 7.67
N GLU A 79 6.20 5.16 8.09
CA GLU A 79 6.63 6.55 7.93
C GLU A 79 7.93 6.82 8.72
N ASN A 80 7.96 6.39 9.99
CA ASN A 80 9.11 6.58 10.87
C ASN A 80 10.35 5.85 10.36
N ASP A 81 10.20 4.59 9.95
CA ASP A 81 11.28 3.79 9.39
C ASP A 81 11.83 4.44 8.12
N ALA A 82 10.96 4.85 7.19
CA ALA A 82 11.37 5.51 5.94
C ALA A 82 12.19 6.79 6.18
N LYS A 83 11.88 7.54 7.25
CA LYS A 83 12.54 8.80 7.58
C LYS A 83 13.81 8.61 8.38
N ASN A 84 13.85 7.61 9.26
CA ASN A 84 14.85 7.52 10.32
C ASN A 84 15.70 6.24 10.25
N ALA A 85 15.13 5.09 10.64
CA ALA A 85 15.91 3.86 10.83
C ALA A 85 16.37 3.21 9.52
N HIS A 86 15.60 3.44 8.45
CA HIS A 86 15.82 2.91 7.11
C HIS A 86 16.00 1.38 7.06
N GLN A 87 15.35 0.66 7.99
CA GLN A 87 15.48 -0.79 8.09
C GLN A 87 14.72 -1.50 6.97
N TYR A 88 13.50 -1.05 6.67
CA TYR A 88 12.61 -1.66 5.68
C TYR A 88 12.29 -0.73 4.52
N PHE A 89 12.42 0.58 4.73
CA PHE A 89 12.06 1.62 3.80
C PHE A 89 13.07 2.74 3.80
N ARG A 90 13.26 3.40 2.65
CA ARG A 90 13.97 4.68 2.57
C ARG A 90 13.07 5.74 1.96
N GLN A 91 12.97 6.91 2.60
CA GLN A 91 12.24 8.03 2.04
C GLN A 91 12.85 8.44 0.70
N ILE A 92 11.98 8.74 -0.26
CA ILE A 92 12.36 9.22 -1.59
C ILE A 92 11.59 10.50 -1.93
N HIS A 93 12.19 11.32 -2.78
CA HIS A 93 11.49 12.46 -3.36
C HIS A 93 10.41 11.98 -4.33
N ALA A 94 9.30 12.72 -4.41
CA ALA A 94 8.20 12.48 -5.33
C ALA A 94 8.67 12.27 -6.80
N LYS A 95 9.64 13.06 -7.26
CA LYS A 95 10.22 12.95 -8.62
C LYS A 95 10.91 11.62 -8.91
N ASN A 96 11.26 10.86 -7.88
CA ASN A 96 11.98 9.58 -7.99
C ASN A 96 11.05 8.38 -7.78
N VAL A 97 9.75 8.61 -7.60
CA VAL A 97 8.76 7.55 -7.39
C VAL A 97 8.67 6.68 -8.63
N LYS A 98 8.71 5.36 -8.41
CA LYS A 98 8.58 4.34 -9.44
C LYS A 98 7.64 3.22 -8.98
N PRO A 99 7.15 2.38 -9.91
CA PRO A 99 6.34 1.21 -9.55
C PRO A 99 7.00 0.33 -8.48
N GLY A 100 6.23 0.02 -7.45
CA GLY A 100 6.68 -0.78 -6.29
C GLY A 100 7.24 0.04 -5.14
N ASP A 101 7.38 1.36 -5.29
CA ASP A 101 7.49 2.24 -4.13
C ASP A 101 6.14 2.33 -3.40
N ILE A 102 6.17 2.86 -2.18
CA ILE A 102 5.03 2.96 -1.27
C ILE A 102 4.69 4.43 -1.07
N VAL A 103 3.39 4.75 -1.07
CA VAL A 103 2.87 6.04 -0.59
C VAL A 103 2.28 5.83 0.81
N ILE A 104 2.66 6.68 1.74
CA ILE A 104 2.20 6.68 3.12
C ILE A 104 1.65 8.07 3.40
N VAL A 105 0.44 8.17 3.96
CA VAL A 105 -0.15 9.45 4.34
C VAL A 105 -0.64 9.36 5.77
N ASN A 106 -0.08 10.21 6.64
CA ASN A 106 -0.44 10.28 8.05
C ASN A 106 -0.89 11.70 8.44
N VAL A 107 -1.99 11.79 9.16
CA VAL A 107 -2.44 12.94 9.94
C VAL A 107 -2.14 12.65 11.41
N GLY A 108 -1.66 13.64 12.17
CA GLY A 108 -1.31 13.42 13.58
C GLY A 108 -0.40 12.20 13.78
N THR A 109 -0.85 11.22 14.57
CA THR A 109 -0.13 9.98 14.89
C THR A 109 -0.17 8.90 13.81
N GLY A 110 -1.05 8.99 12.80
CA GLY A 110 -1.14 8.02 11.71
C GLY A 110 -1.86 6.70 12.03
N TYR A 111 -2.53 6.57 13.17
CA TYR A 111 -3.32 5.37 13.51
C TYR A 111 -4.79 5.47 13.10
N GLY A 112 -5.40 4.31 12.82
CA GLY A 112 -6.82 4.20 12.47
C GLY A 112 -7.18 5.08 11.26
N PRO A 113 -8.22 5.93 11.34
CA PRO A 113 -8.63 6.78 10.21
C PRO A 113 -7.62 7.87 9.85
N ASN A 114 -6.58 8.07 10.66
CA ASN A 114 -5.57 9.11 10.46
C ASN A 114 -4.36 8.64 9.66
N GLY A 115 -4.30 7.38 9.23
CA GLY A 115 -3.20 6.88 8.43
C GLY A 115 -3.65 5.91 7.37
N HIS A 116 -3.03 6.00 6.20
CA HIS A 116 -3.23 5.03 5.12
C HIS A 116 -1.93 4.83 4.34
N THR A 117 -1.82 3.69 3.66
CA THR A 117 -0.70 3.40 2.77
C THR A 117 -1.12 2.55 1.58
N ALA A 118 -0.39 2.70 0.47
CA ALA A 118 -0.64 1.97 -0.76
C ALA A 118 0.64 1.77 -1.58
N ILE A 119 0.59 0.82 -2.50
CA ILE A 119 1.71 0.46 -3.38
C ILE A 119 1.54 1.19 -4.72
N ILE A 120 2.57 1.86 -5.22
CA ILE A 120 2.54 2.60 -6.49
C ILE A 120 2.45 1.62 -7.68
N ASP A 121 1.34 1.61 -8.40
CA ASP A 121 1.04 0.71 -9.53
C ASP A 121 1.15 1.39 -10.90
N GLY A 122 2.28 2.04 -11.16
CA GLY A 122 2.53 2.67 -12.46
C GLY A 122 3.48 3.85 -12.41
N SER A 123 3.57 4.55 -13.55
CA SER A 123 4.31 5.80 -13.65
C SER A 123 3.71 6.87 -12.73
N TYR A 124 4.57 7.68 -12.13
CA TYR A 124 4.16 8.72 -11.19
C TYR A 124 3.51 9.91 -11.91
N HIS A 125 2.31 10.28 -11.46
CA HIS A 125 1.51 11.39 -11.99
C HIS A 125 0.90 12.24 -10.86
N GLY A 126 1.65 12.42 -9.77
CA GLY A 126 1.16 13.13 -8.59
C GLY A 126 -0.06 12.44 -7.98
N ARG A 127 -1.12 13.20 -7.65
CA ARG A 127 -2.34 12.64 -7.06
C ARG A 127 -3.11 11.70 -8.01
N LYS A 128 -2.85 11.75 -9.33
CA LYS A 128 -3.44 10.82 -10.30
C LYS A 128 -2.68 9.49 -10.43
N THR A 129 -1.60 9.31 -9.67
CA THR A 129 -0.81 8.07 -9.71
C THR A 129 -1.66 6.88 -9.32
N GLN A 130 -1.62 5.83 -10.14
CA GLN A 130 -2.28 4.56 -9.86
C GLN A 130 -1.61 3.84 -8.70
N ILE A 131 -2.42 3.20 -7.87
CA ILE A 131 -1.98 2.46 -6.69
C ILE A 131 -2.74 1.14 -6.58
N ILE A 132 -2.17 0.22 -5.82
CA ILE A 132 -2.86 -0.96 -5.27
C ILE A 132 -2.97 -0.79 -3.76
N GLU A 133 -4.19 -0.94 -3.25
CA GLU A 133 -4.55 -0.62 -1.87
C GLU A 133 -5.67 -1.52 -1.35
N ILE A 134 -5.92 -1.46 -0.04
CA ILE A 134 -7.12 -1.98 0.61
C ILE A 134 -7.57 -1.02 1.72
N GLY A 135 -8.87 -0.71 1.79
CA GLY A 135 -9.48 0.10 2.83
C GLY A 135 -9.50 1.63 2.64
N GLY A 136 -8.92 2.17 1.56
CA GLY A 136 -8.84 3.61 1.31
C GLY A 136 -10.08 4.26 0.66
N ILE A 137 -11.06 3.45 0.24
CA ILE A 137 -12.33 3.94 -0.33
C ILE A 137 -13.49 3.33 0.47
N ASP A 138 -14.52 4.13 0.74
CA ASP A 138 -15.78 3.70 1.36
C ASP A 138 -16.84 3.41 0.26
N PRO A 139 -17.52 2.24 0.26
CA PRO A 139 -17.33 1.10 1.15
C PRO A 139 -15.98 0.42 0.96
N MET A 140 -15.38 0.02 2.08
CA MET A 140 -14.09 -0.70 2.10
C MET A 140 -14.20 -2.00 1.31
N GLY A 141 -13.48 -2.07 0.19
CA GLY A 141 -13.44 -3.23 -0.68
C GLY A 141 -12.24 -4.14 -0.43
N SER A 142 -12.21 -5.24 -1.18
CA SER A 142 -11.01 -6.08 -1.33
C SER A 142 -9.82 -5.28 -1.85
N VAL A 143 -8.63 -5.89 -1.89
CA VAL A 143 -7.47 -5.28 -2.56
C VAL A 143 -7.87 -4.86 -3.99
N HIS A 144 -7.65 -3.60 -4.34
CA HIS A 144 -8.10 -3.05 -5.60
C HIS A 144 -7.16 -1.97 -6.11
N ARG A 145 -7.36 -1.59 -7.38
CA ARG A 145 -6.67 -0.44 -7.97
C ARG A 145 -7.44 0.83 -7.69
N SER A 146 -6.70 1.89 -7.42
CA SER A 146 -7.22 3.24 -7.19
C SER A 146 -6.20 4.28 -7.68
N THR A 147 -6.45 5.54 -7.36
CA THR A 147 -5.46 6.63 -7.47
C THR A 147 -5.17 7.21 -6.09
N ILE A 148 -4.02 7.87 -5.94
CA ILE A 148 -3.69 8.59 -4.70
C ILE A 148 -4.82 9.57 -4.33
N ALA A 149 -5.39 10.30 -5.30
CA ALA A 149 -6.46 11.26 -5.06
C ALA A 149 -7.70 10.63 -4.43
N GLN A 150 -8.10 9.45 -4.92
CA GLN A 150 -9.32 8.77 -4.48
C GLN A 150 -9.11 8.08 -3.13
N SER A 151 -8.06 7.25 -3.02
CA SER A 151 -7.79 6.42 -1.83
C SER A 151 -7.40 7.23 -0.59
N PHE A 152 -6.83 8.42 -0.78
CA PHE A 152 -6.37 9.27 0.32
C PHE A 152 -7.21 10.54 0.46
N GLN A 153 -8.41 10.60 -0.14
CA GLN A 153 -9.20 11.84 -0.23
C GLN A 153 -9.40 12.54 1.13
N SER A 154 -9.70 11.78 2.18
CA SER A 154 -9.89 12.29 3.55
C SER A 154 -8.59 12.81 4.17
N LEU A 155 -7.45 12.21 3.82
CA LEU A 155 -6.14 12.51 4.39
C LEU A 155 -5.40 13.62 3.65
N LEU A 156 -5.61 13.80 2.34
CA LEU A 156 -4.82 14.71 1.51
C LEU A 156 -4.99 16.21 1.83
N LYS A 157 -5.94 16.59 2.69
CA LYS A 157 -6.12 17.97 3.14
C LYS A 157 -5.04 18.39 4.14
N GLU A 158 -4.68 17.50 5.07
CA GLU A 158 -3.81 17.82 6.22
C GLU A 158 -2.67 16.80 6.41
N GLY A 159 -2.72 15.70 5.67
CA GLY A 159 -1.83 14.56 5.81
C GLY A 159 -0.45 14.84 5.23
N ARG A 160 0.56 14.37 5.95
CA ARG A 160 1.94 14.34 5.48
C ARG A 160 2.09 13.19 4.52
N ILE A 161 2.43 13.49 3.26
CA ILE A 161 2.72 12.47 2.25
C ILE A 161 4.20 12.08 2.34
N THR A 162 4.46 10.80 2.60
CA THR A 162 5.79 10.21 2.55
C THR A 162 5.81 9.17 1.42
N TYR A 163 6.72 9.35 0.46
CA TYR A 163 7.04 8.33 -0.52
C TYR A 163 8.23 7.54 -0.03
N ALA A 164 8.13 6.21 -0.07
CA ALA A 164 9.11 5.32 0.53
C ALA A 164 9.46 4.18 -0.43
N ARG A 165 10.75 3.84 -0.51
CA ARG A 165 11.26 2.73 -1.30
C ARG A 165 11.59 1.55 -0.39
N PRO A 166 11.01 0.36 -0.61
CA PRO A 166 11.41 -0.85 0.11
C PRO A 166 12.92 -1.13 -0.01
N THR A 167 13.58 -1.43 1.11
CA THR A 167 14.99 -1.81 1.21
C THR A 167 15.11 -3.31 1.47
N LYS A 168 16.00 -3.97 0.73
CA LYS A 168 16.28 -5.41 0.90
C LYS A 168 17.23 -5.65 2.05
#